data_AF-A0A7C5N4N0-F1
#
_entry.id   AF-A0A7C5N4N0-F1
#
_cell.length_a   1.000
_cell.length_b   1.000
_cell.length_c   1.000
_cell.angle_alpha   90.00
_cell.angle_beta   90.00
_cell.angle_gamma   90.00
#
_symmetry.space_group_name_H-M   'P 1'
#
loop_
_entity.id
_entity.type
_entity.pdbx_description
1 polymer ?
#
loop_
_entity_poly.entity_id
_entity_poly.type
_entity_poly.pdbx_seq_one_letter_code
_entity_poly.pdbx_strand_id
1 'polypeptide(L)'
;TVPGRIVMTRGVADLGYAEQAQIMQAVQQYCDFSEENDPYGFHDFGVFTIQSQGKPLKLYWKIDLYDCDYTHGAAMPTSQAETRRVLTILFPSEY
;
A
#
# COMPACT_ATOMS: atom_id res chain seq x y z
N THR A 1 -2.92 14.88 -10.13
CA THR A 1 -2.84 13.49 -9.60
C THR A 1 -1.47 12.94 -9.91
N VAL A 2 -0.89 12.13 -9.02
CA VAL A 2 0.43 11.50 -9.26
C VAL A 2 0.22 10.22 -10.07
N PRO A 3 0.98 9.98 -11.16
CA PRO A 3 0.83 8.77 -11.95
C PRO A 3 1.27 7.54 -11.16
N GLY A 4 0.45 6.50 -11.18
CA GLY A 4 0.67 5.32 -10.34
C GLY A 4 -0.38 4.24 -10.54
N ARG A 5 -0.24 3.17 -9.76
CA ARG A 5 -1.18 2.04 -9.72
C ARG A 5 -1.45 1.69 -8.27
N ILE A 6 -2.66 1.19 -8.04
CA ILE A 6 -3.02 0.52 -6.80
C ILE A 6 -3.26 -0.94 -7.19
N VAL A 7 -2.56 -1.84 -6.53
CA VAL A 7 -2.66 -3.28 -6.75
C VAL A 7 -2.88 -3.99 -5.42
N MET A 8 -3.50 -5.16 -5.49
CA MET A 8 -3.73 -6.03 -4.34
C MET A 8 -3.11 -7.38 -4.65
N THR A 9 -2.51 -8.02 -3.65
CA THR A 9 -2.13 -9.44 -3.75
C THR A 9 -3.37 -10.31 -3.90
N ARG A 10 -3.16 -11.56 -4.33
CA ARG A 10 -4.27 -12.49 -4.55
C ARG A 10 -5.08 -12.71 -3.28
N GLY A 11 -4.44 -12.84 -2.10
CA GLY A 11 -5.15 -13.03 -0.84
C GLY A 11 -6.10 -11.88 -0.53
N VAL A 12 -5.66 -10.63 -0.74
CA VAL A 12 -6.50 -9.45 -0.52
C VAL A 12 -7.59 -9.33 -1.58
N ALA A 13 -7.29 -9.61 -2.84
CA ALA A 13 -8.25 -9.56 -3.95
C ALA A 13 -9.36 -10.63 -3.85
N ASP A 14 -9.11 -11.73 -3.12
CA ASP A 14 -10.08 -12.79 -2.86
C ASP A 14 -11.04 -12.47 -1.70
N LEU A 15 -10.81 -11.36 -0.97
CA LEU A 15 -11.76 -10.86 0.03
C LEU A 15 -13.04 -10.32 -0.62
N GLY A 16 -14.12 -10.29 0.16
CA GLY A 16 -15.39 -9.72 -0.27
C GLY A 16 -15.32 -8.21 -0.54
N TYR A 17 -16.29 -7.70 -1.31
CA TYR A 17 -16.36 -6.28 -1.66
C TYR A 17 -16.44 -5.36 -0.44
N ALA A 18 -17.10 -5.81 0.64
CA ALA A 18 -17.21 -5.03 1.88
C ALA A 18 -15.83 -4.83 2.54
N GLU A 19 -15.04 -5.91 2.63
CA GLU A 19 -13.66 -5.86 3.13
C GLU A 19 -12.78 -4.98 2.24
N GLN A 20 -12.85 -5.15 0.92
CA GLN A 20 -12.06 -4.33 -0.01
C GLN A 20 -12.40 -2.84 0.12
N ALA A 21 -13.66 -2.48 0.30
CA ALA A 21 -14.07 -1.10 0.54
C ALA A 21 -13.50 -0.54 1.86
N GLN A 22 -13.56 -1.32 2.95
CA GLN A 22 -12.96 -0.94 4.23
C GLN A 22 -11.44 -0.77 4.14
N ILE A 23 -10.77 -1.67 3.42
CA ILE A 23 -9.33 -1.61 3.15
C ILE A 23 -8.99 -0.31 2.43
N MET A 24 -9.70 0.00 1.33
CA MET A 24 -9.44 1.20 0.55
C MET A 24 -9.71 2.48 1.35
N GLN A 25 -10.72 2.49 2.22
CA GLN A 25 -10.98 3.59 3.14
C GLN A 25 -9.85 3.74 4.17
N ALA A 26 -9.41 2.65 4.78
CA ALA A 26 -8.33 2.65 5.77
C ALA A 26 -7.01 3.15 5.17
N VAL A 27 -6.65 2.71 3.96
CA VAL A 27 -5.46 3.17 3.25
C VAL A 27 -5.55 4.68 2.93
N GLN A 28 -6.71 5.16 2.47
CA GLN A 28 -6.91 6.59 2.17
C GLN A 28 -6.83 7.49 3.41
N GLN A 29 -7.21 6.97 4.57
CA GLN A 29 -7.24 7.71 5.84
C GLN A 29 -5.99 7.46 6.70
N TYR A 30 -5.04 6.66 6.22
CA TYR A 30 -3.89 6.25 6.99
C TYR A 30 -3.00 7.43 7.36
N CYS A 31 -2.75 7.59 8.66
CA CYS A 31 -1.83 8.60 9.21
C CYS A 31 -1.03 8.09 10.42
N ASP A 32 -1.08 6.78 10.69
CA ASP A 32 -0.47 6.15 11.86
C ASP A 32 0.99 5.74 11.56
N PHE A 33 1.83 6.74 11.32
CA PHE A 33 3.27 6.56 11.13
C PHE A 33 3.98 6.62 12.49
N SER A 34 4.81 5.64 12.77
CA SER A 34 5.58 5.48 14.00
C SER A 34 7.00 4.98 13.69
N GLU A 35 7.90 5.06 14.66
CA GLU A 35 9.28 4.55 14.50
C GLU A 35 9.33 3.05 14.17
N GLU A 36 8.31 2.28 14.55
CA GLU A 36 8.22 0.85 14.26
C GLU A 36 7.93 0.55 12.78
N ASN A 37 7.03 1.33 12.15
CA ASN A 37 6.57 1.08 10.79
C ASN A 37 7.18 2.02 9.74
N ASP A 38 7.76 3.13 10.16
CA ASP A 38 8.40 4.13 9.28
C ASP A 38 9.63 4.76 9.95
N PRO A 39 10.69 3.96 10.21
CA PRO A 39 11.89 4.42 10.92
C PRO A 39 12.66 5.52 10.17
N TYR A 40 12.42 5.68 8.87
CA TYR A 40 13.13 6.62 8.01
C TYR A 40 12.26 7.81 7.58
N GLY A 41 10.97 7.85 7.93
CA GLY A 41 10.07 8.94 7.60
C GLY A 41 9.76 9.05 6.10
N PHE A 42 9.82 7.95 5.36
CA PHE A 42 9.53 7.95 3.93
C PHE A 42 8.05 7.81 3.62
N HIS A 43 7.24 7.43 4.62
CA HIS A 43 5.80 7.26 4.50
C HIS A 43 5.43 6.30 3.34
N ASP A 44 6.25 5.29 3.10
CA ASP A 44 6.13 4.33 2.00
C ASP A 44 5.66 2.94 2.46
N PHE A 45 5.40 2.77 3.76
CA PHE A 45 4.86 1.55 4.35
C PHE A 45 3.84 1.87 5.44
N GLY A 46 2.84 1.01 5.60
CA GLY A 46 1.88 1.13 6.68
C GLY A 46 1.25 -0.19 7.10
N VAL A 47 0.86 -0.24 8.37
CA VAL A 47 0.28 -1.40 9.04
C VAL A 47 -1.06 -1.02 9.62
N PHE A 48 -2.12 -1.70 9.22
CA PHE A 48 -3.47 -1.40 9.69
C PHE A 48 -4.30 -2.66 9.89
N THR A 49 -5.44 -2.51 10.56
CA THR A 49 -6.36 -3.61 10.83
C THR A 49 -7.79 -3.17 10.49
N ILE A 50 -8.51 -4.03 9.78
CA ILE A 50 -9.96 -3.87 9.55
C ILE A 50 -10.74 -4.95 10.32
N GLN A 51 -12.06 -4.81 10.41
CA GLN A 51 -12.94 -5.83 10.97
C GLN A 51 -13.61 -6.61 9.82
N SER A 52 -13.30 -7.90 9.71
CA SER A 52 -13.96 -8.79 8.75
C SER A 52 -14.60 -9.95 9.50
N GLN A 53 -15.90 -10.18 9.27
CA GLN A 53 -16.66 -11.27 9.89
C GLN A 53 -16.52 -11.33 11.43
N GLY A 54 -16.46 -10.16 12.07
CA GLY A 54 -16.31 -10.03 13.53
C GLY A 54 -14.91 -10.36 14.06
N LYS A 55 -13.90 -10.47 13.19
CA LYS A 55 -12.50 -10.69 13.58
C LYS A 55 -11.60 -9.58 13.02
N PRO A 56 -10.55 -9.18 13.77
CA PRO A 56 -9.54 -8.27 13.24
C PRO A 56 -8.74 -8.96 12.14
N LEU A 57 -8.57 -8.27 11.02
CA LEU A 57 -7.75 -8.70 9.90
C LEU A 57 -6.63 -7.68 9.71
N LYS A 58 -5.39 -8.09 9.99
CA LYS A 58 -4.19 -7.24 9.86
C LYS A 58 -3.72 -7.25 8.39
N LEU A 59 -3.44 -6.08 7.85
CA LEU A 59 -2.96 -5.87 6.49
C LEU A 59 -1.79 -4.90 6.47
N TYR A 60 -0.99 -4.99 5.42
CA TYR A 60 0.04 -4.02 5.07
C TYR A 60 -0.34 -3.29 3.80
N TRP A 61 0.19 -2.09 3.64
CA TRP A 61 0.37 -1.46 2.34
C TRP A 61 1.82 -0.97 2.22
N LYS A 62 2.32 -0.94 0.99
CA LYS A 62 3.62 -0.35 0.67
C LYS A 62 3.58 0.43 -0.64
N ILE A 63 4.50 1.37 -0.84
CA ILE A 63 4.66 2.13 -2.08
C ILE A 63 6.04 1.84 -2.67
N ASP A 64 6.04 1.14 -3.80
CA ASP A 64 7.26 0.91 -4.58
C ASP A 64 7.42 1.99 -5.67
N LEU A 65 8.66 2.40 -5.93
CA LEU A 65 9.00 3.49 -6.86
C LEU A 65 9.64 2.93 -8.14
N TYR A 66 8.91 3.03 -9.25
CA TYR A 66 9.31 2.51 -10.56
C TYR A 66 9.62 3.60 -11.58
N ASP A 67 10.35 3.25 -12.63
CA ASP A 67 10.43 4.03 -13.87
C ASP A 67 9.05 4.20 -14.56
N CYS A 68 9.00 5.04 -15.59
CA CYS A 68 7.76 5.35 -16.33
C CYS A 68 7.06 4.10 -16.91
N ASP A 69 7.81 3.03 -17.16
CA ASP A 69 7.38 1.81 -17.81
C ASP A 69 7.12 0.65 -16.83
N TYR A 70 7.28 0.87 -15.52
CA TYR A 70 7.10 -0.14 -14.46
C TYR A 70 8.04 -1.35 -14.57
N THR A 71 9.23 -1.18 -15.14
CA THR A 71 10.18 -2.28 -15.37
C THR A 71 11.30 -2.30 -14.32
N HIS A 72 11.81 -1.13 -13.96
CA HIS A 72 12.90 -0.98 -12.99
C HIS A 72 12.56 0.05 -11.92
N GLY A 73 13.40 0.15 -10.89
CA GLY A 73 13.33 1.24 -9.92
C GLY A 73 13.59 2.59 -10.57
N ALA A 74 12.91 3.64 -10.10
CA ALA A 74 13.10 4.99 -10.61
C ALA A 74 14.55 5.48 -10.36
N ALA A 75 15.21 6.00 -11.41
CA ALA A 75 16.54 6.59 -11.27
C ALA A 75 16.52 7.90 -10.45
N MET A 76 15.39 8.62 -10.50
CA MET A 76 15.15 9.86 -9.75
C MET A 76 13.86 9.72 -8.92
N PRO A 77 13.87 9.00 -7.77
CA PRO A 77 12.67 8.64 -7.01
C PRO A 77 11.81 9.82 -6.52
N THR A 78 12.43 10.99 -6.37
CA THR A 78 11.78 12.23 -5.96
C THR A 78 11.10 12.97 -7.12
N SER A 79 11.43 12.66 -8.37
CA SER A 79 10.83 13.24 -9.57
C SER A 79 9.43 12.65 -9.81
N GLN A 80 8.39 13.46 -9.68
CA GLN A 80 7.02 13.02 -9.96
C GLN A 80 6.76 12.73 -11.45
N ALA A 81 7.55 13.33 -12.35
CA ALA A 81 7.42 13.10 -13.78
C ALA A 81 7.99 11.74 -14.21
N GLU A 82 9.13 11.36 -13.61
CA GLU A 82 9.90 10.17 -13.98
C GLU A 82 9.62 8.95 -13.10
N THR A 83 8.92 9.14 -11.98
CA THR A 83 8.60 8.06 -11.04
C THR A 83 7.13 7.66 -11.14
N ARG A 84 6.89 6.34 -11.22
CA ARG A 84 5.58 5.73 -11.01
C ARG A 84 5.53 5.13 -9.62
N ARG A 85 4.47 5.44 -8.88
CA ARG A 85 4.23 4.89 -7.54
C ARG A 85 3.26 3.73 -7.63
N VAL A 86 3.65 2.56 -7.12
CA VAL A 86 2.78 1.39 -7.04
C VAL A 86 2.44 1.16 -5.57
N LEU A 87 1.19 1.44 -5.20
CA LEU A 87 0.68 1.09 -3.88
C LEU A 87 0.21 -0.36 -3.92
N THR A 88 0.88 -1.23 -3.17
CA THR A 88 0.53 -2.64 -3.04
C THR A 88 -0.12 -2.87 -1.69
N ILE A 89 -1.31 -3.46 -1.67
CA ILE A 89 -2.01 -3.89 -0.46
C ILE A 89 -1.93 -5.40 -0.34
N LEU A 90 -1.52 -5.90 0.83
CA LEU A 90 -1.21 -7.31 1.04
C LEU A 90 -1.41 -7.77 2.48
N PHE A 91 -1.48 -9.09 2.68
CA PHE A 91 -1.40 -9.67 4.01
C PHE A 91 0.04 -9.72 4.53
N PRO A 92 0.23 -9.73 5.86
CA PRO A 92 1.56 -9.92 6.46
C PRO A 92 2.29 -11.19 6.01
N SER A 93 1.54 -12.26 5.68
CA SER A 93 2.10 -13.53 5.19
C SER A 93 2.54 -13.48 3.71
N GLU A 94 2.17 -12.43 2.99
CA GLU A 94 2.51 -12.22 1.57
C GLU A 94 3.64 -11.19 1.40
N TYR A 95 4.13 -10.62 2.52
CA TYR A 95 5.25 -9.69 2.58
C TYR A 95 6.55 -10.47 2.84
#